data_AF-A0A5J4UIZ4-F1
#
_entry.id   AF-A0A5J4UIZ4-F1
#
_cell.length_a   1.000
_cell.length_b   1.000
_cell.length_c   1.000
_cell.angle_alpha   90.00
_cell.angle_beta   90.00
_cell.angle_gamma   90.00
#
_symmetry.space_group_name_H-M   'P 1'
#
loop_
_entity.id
_entity.type
_entity.pdbx_description
1 polymer ?
#
loop_
_entity_poly.entity_id
_entity_poly.type
_entity_poly.pdbx_seq_one_letter_code
_entity_poly.pdbx_strand_id
1 'polypeptide(L)'
;MLSQISLSQIANSIKYNYAWEDFDISGDYNIDTGNKEYKFYSEKWNKKVEGYLQQDIKAGRDTTNNVTADDMDYFNELIPNKCCYCYAKFTSVNKPTLERIDNNIAHTKDN
;
A
#
# COMPACT_ATOMS: atom_id res chain seq x y z
N MET A 1 9.17 -47.72 24.37
CA MET A 1 7.73 -47.42 24.53
C MET A 1 7.26 -46.78 23.22
N LEU A 2 6.74 -47.59 22.29
CA LEU A 2 6.15 -47.06 21.06
C LEU A 2 4.84 -46.40 21.46
N SER A 3 4.76 -45.06 21.37
CA SER A 3 3.50 -44.35 21.60
C SER A 3 2.46 -44.91 20.63
N GLN A 4 1.33 -45.38 21.16
CA GLN A 4 0.17 -45.73 20.35
C GLN A 4 -0.45 -44.44 19.82
N ILE A 5 0.17 -43.86 18.79
CA ILE A 5 -0.39 -42.74 18.06
C ILE A 5 -1.54 -43.32 17.23
N SER A 6 -2.75 -42.81 17.43
CA SER A 6 -3.92 -43.30 16.69
C SER A 6 -3.78 -42.97 15.20
N LEU A 7 -4.36 -43.81 14.33
CA LEU A 7 -4.45 -43.52 12.89
C LEU A 7 -5.07 -42.14 12.61
N SER A 8 -6.03 -41.71 13.45
CA SER A 8 -6.63 -40.37 13.37
C SER A 8 -5.65 -39.24 13.69
N GLN A 9 -4.72 -39.44 14.63
CA GLN A 9 -3.67 -38.45 14.92
C GLN A 9 -2.68 -38.33 13.77
N ILE A 10 -2.28 -39.46 13.16
CA ILE A 10 -1.39 -39.46 11.99
C ILE A 10 -2.07 -38.74 10.81
N ALA A 11 -3.32 -39.08 10.50
CA ALA A 11 -4.08 -38.43 9.43
C ALA A 11 -4.24 -36.92 9.65
N ASN A 12 -4.53 -36.49 10.88
CA ASN A 12 -4.60 -35.06 11.22
C ASN A 12 -3.24 -34.37 11.06
N SER A 13 -2.15 -34.99 11.53
CA SER A 13 -0.80 -34.40 11.41
C SER A 13 -0.37 -34.19 9.96
N ILE A 14 -0.67 -35.16 9.07
CA ILE A 14 -0.41 -35.06 7.63
C ILE A 14 -1.24 -33.94 7.02
N LYS A 15 -2.53 -33.86 7.35
CA LYS A 15 -3.42 -32.79 6.86
C LYS A 15 -2.93 -31.39 7.24
N TYR A 16 -2.51 -31.20 8.49
CA TYR A 16 -1.94 -29.93 8.90
C TYR A 16 -0.63 -29.66 8.17
N ASN A 17 0.28 -30.63 8.06
CA ASN A 17 1.54 -30.44 7.34
C ASN A 17 1.32 -29.90 5.92
N TYR A 18 0.42 -30.52 5.14
CA TYR A 18 0.04 -30.03 3.81
C TYR A 18 -0.62 -28.63 3.83
N ALA A 19 -1.45 -28.33 4.82
CA ALA A 19 -2.10 -27.02 4.91
C ALA A 19 -1.12 -25.89 5.24
N TRP A 20 0.02 -26.21 5.87
CA TRP A 20 1.06 -25.25 6.25
C TRP A 20 2.30 -25.33 5.33
N GLU A 21 2.32 -26.22 4.34
CA GLU A 21 3.47 -26.44 3.46
C GLU A 21 3.82 -25.17 2.67
N ASP A 22 2.81 -24.45 2.18
CA ASP A 22 2.95 -23.17 1.47
C ASP A 22 2.85 -21.94 2.40
N PHE A 23 2.78 -22.16 3.72
CA PHE A 23 2.70 -21.04 4.67
C PHE A 23 4.09 -20.45 4.92
N ASP A 24 4.27 -19.23 4.45
CA ASP A 24 5.43 -18.39 4.70
C ASP A 24 5.06 -17.33 5.73
N ILE A 25 5.66 -17.39 6.93
CA ILE A 25 5.44 -16.38 7.97
C ILE A 25 5.85 -14.96 7.53
N SER A 26 6.76 -14.86 6.54
CA SER A 26 7.16 -13.61 5.90
C SER A 26 6.37 -13.29 4.63
N GLY A 27 5.40 -14.13 4.28
CA GLY A 27 4.56 -14.00 3.10
C GLY A 27 3.69 -12.75 3.15
N ASP A 28 3.62 -12.05 2.02
CA ASP A 28 2.78 -10.87 1.83
C ASP A 28 1.33 -11.31 1.51
N TYR A 29 0.65 -11.88 2.52
CA TYR A 29 -0.73 -12.34 2.39
C TYR A 29 -1.71 -11.18 2.38
N ASN A 30 -2.46 -11.08 1.29
CA ASN A 30 -3.48 -10.07 1.14
C ASN A 30 -4.83 -10.57 1.67
N ILE A 31 -5.51 -9.73 2.43
CA ILE A 31 -6.93 -9.95 2.73
C ILE A 31 -7.71 -9.66 1.44
N ASP A 32 -8.29 -10.69 0.84
CA ASP A 32 -9.19 -10.49 -0.29
C ASP A 32 -10.49 -9.85 0.21
N THR A 33 -10.67 -8.58 -0.13
CA THR A 33 -11.87 -7.81 0.22
C THR A 33 -12.83 -7.68 -0.96
N GLY A 34 -12.50 -8.26 -2.13
CA GLY A 34 -13.23 -8.03 -3.39
C GLY A 34 -13.12 -6.61 -3.96
N ASN A 35 -12.47 -5.68 -3.25
CA ASN A 35 -12.28 -4.32 -3.73
C ASN A 35 -11.16 -4.26 -4.76
N LYS A 36 -11.39 -3.54 -5.85
CA LYS A 36 -10.40 -3.32 -6.90
C LYS A 36 -9.20 -2.53 -6.36
N GLU A 37 -8.01 -2.89 -6.83
CA GLU A 37 -6.78 -2.13 -6.56
C GLU A 37 -6.95 -0.68 -6.99
N TYR A 38 -6.36 0.23 -6.22
CA TYR A 38 -6.42 1.64 -6.52
C TYR A 38 -5.39 2.02 -7.59
N LYS A 39 -5.80 2.85 -8.55
CA LYS A 39 -4.88 3.56 -9.45
C LYS A 39 -5.28 5.03 -9.48
N PHE A 40 -4.29 5.92 -9.58
CA PHE A 40 -4.56 7.33 -9.82
C PHE A 40 -5.19 7.49 -11.21
N TYR A 41 -6.13 8.43 -11.30
CA TYR A 41 -6.79 8.80 -12.54
C TYR A 41 -6.93 10.33 -12.59
N SER A 42 -6.95 10.87 -13.81
CA SER A 42 -6.73 12.29 -14.11
C SER A 42 -7.57 13.24 -13.25
N GLU A 43 -8.89 13.07 -13.21
CA GLU A 43 -9.78 14.00 -12.50
C GLU A 43 -9.41 14.15 -11.01
N LYS A 44 -9.14 13.02 -10.34
CA LYS A 44 -8.84 13.03 -8.91
C LYS A 44 -7.39 13.42 -8.64
N TRP A 45 -6.48 13.05 -9.52
CA TRP A 45 -5.07 13.47 -9.45
C TRP A 45 -4.95 14.99 -9.54
N ASN A 46 -5.61 15.60 -10.53
CA ASN A 46 -5.59 17.05 -10.73
C ASN A 46 -6.09 17.81 -9.50
N LYS A 47 -7.23 17.38 -8.92
CA LYS A 47 -7.77 17.96 -7.68
C LYS A 47 -6.79 17.82 -6.50
N LYS A 48 -6.05 16.71 -6.44
CA LYS A 48 -5.06 16.46 -5.38
C LYS A 48 -3.87 17.41 -5.51
N VAL A 49 -3.30 17.51 -6.72
CA VAL A 49 -2.18 18.39 -7.06
C VAL A 49 -2.51 19.85 -6.82
N GLU A 50 -3.71 20.29 -7.22
CA GLU A 50 -4.19 21.64 -6.93
C GLU A 50 -4.28 21.89 -5.43
N GLY A 51 -4.82 20.93 -4.67
CA GLY A 51 -4.86 21.00 -3.21
C GLY A 51 -3.49 21.11 -2.55
N TYR A 52 -2.48 20.41 -3.07
CA TYR A 52 -1.09 20.51 -2.59
C TYR A 52 -0.50 21.90 -2.86
N LEU A 53 -0.67 22.42 -4.07
CA LEU A 53 -0.22 23.77 -4.43
C LEU A 53 -0.82 24.84 -3.51
N GLN A 54 -2.13 24.78 -3.26
CA GLN A 54 -2.79 25.75 -2.37
C GLN A 54 -2.28 25.66 -0.92
N GLN A 55 -1.98 24.45 -0.43
CA GLN A 55 -1.42 24.25 0.90
C GLN A 55 0.01 24.79 1.01
N ASP A 56 0.84 24.57 -0.01
CA ASP A 56 2.23 25.04 -0.04
C ASP A 56 2.30 26.57 -0.14
N ILE A 57 1.48 27.18 -1.01
CA ILE A 57 1.35 28.64 -1.10
C ILE A 57 0.92 29.23 0.25
N LYS A 58 -0.12 28.66 0.87
CA LYS A 58 -0.63 29.14 2.16
C LYS A 58 0.42 29.05 3.27
N ALA A 59 1.30 28.06 3.21
CA ALA A 59 2.39 27.86 4.16
C ALA A 59 3.66 28.66 3.82
N GLY A 60 3.69 29.37 2.68
CA GLY A 60 4.85 30.14 2.23
C GLY A 60 6.04 29.28 1.79
N ARG A 61 5.79 28.05 1.31
CA ARG A 61 6.85 27.14 0.81
C ARG A 61 7.21 27.45 -0.64
N ASP A 62 8.42 27.08 -1.05
CA ASP A 62 8.84 27.17 -2.45
C ASP A 62 8.12 26.11 -3.29
N THR A 63 7.27 26.56 -4.22
CA THR A 63 6.45 25.70 -5.09
C THR A 63 7.06 25.45 -6.46
N THR A 64 8.29 25.92 -6.72
CA THR A 64 8.92 25.84 -8.05
C THR A 64 8.98 24.41 -8.59
N ASN A 65 9.18 23.42 -7.71
CA ASN A 65 9.32 22.00 -8.06
C ASN A 65 8.17 21.13 -7.53
N ASN A 66 7.00 21.74 -7.30
CA ASN A 66 5.84 20.98 -6.85
C ASN A 66 5.45 19.91 -7.88
N VAL A 67 4.92 18.81 -7.35
CA VAL A 67 4.26 17.77 -8.14
C VAL A 67 3.17 18.39 -9.01
N THR A 68 3.07 17.93 -10.25
CA THR A 68 2.16 18.44 -11.28
C THR A 68 1.18 17.36 -11.75
N ALA A 69 0.21 17.77 -12.57
CA ALA A 69 -0.74 16.85 -13.19
C ALA A 69 -0.04 15.78 -14.06
N ASP A 70 1.10 16.12 -14.66
CA ASP A 70 1.85 15.23 -15.56
C ASP A 70 2.61 14.11 -14.82
N ASP A 71 2.75 14.24 -13.50
CA ASP A 71 3.48 13.28 -12.67
C ASP A 71 2.63 12.06 -12.25
N MET A 72 1.40 11.95 -12.73
CA MET A 72 0.47 10.88 -12.33
C MET A 72 1.04 9.48 -12.58
N ASP A 73 1.61 9.26 -13.77
CA ASP A 73 2.14 7.96 -14.17
C ASP A 73 3.37 7.59 -13.33
N TYR A 74 4.23 8.57 -13.04
CA TYR A 74 5.35 8.41 -12.13
C TYR A 74 4.90 7.87 -10.76
N PHE A 75 3.84 8.45 -10.16
CA PHE A 75 3.33 7.97 -8.87
C PHE A 75 2.56 6.65 -8.95
N ASN A 76 1.91 6.35 -10.07
CA ASN A 76 1.29 5.04 -10.30
C ASN A 76 2.34 3.91 -10.38
N GLU A 77 3.53 4.20 -10.89
CA GLU A 77 4.65 3.25 -10.96
C GLU A 77 5.44 3.16 -9.65
N LEU A 78 5.69 4.30 -9.00
CA LEU A 78 6.50 4.39 -7.79
C LEU A 78 5.81 3.74 -6.58
N ILE A 79 4.50 3.98 -6.43
CA ILE A 79 3.81 3.63 -5.19
C ILE A 79 3.38 2.18 -5.25
N PRO A 80 3.88 1.32 -4.36
CA PRO A 80 3.33 -0.02 -4.24
C PRO A 80 1.86 0.10 -3.87
N ASN A 81 1.00 -0.83 -4.34
CA ASN A 81 -0.43 -0.85 -4.05
C ASN A 81 -0.76 -1.17 -2.57
N LYS A 82 0.08 -0.72 -1.61
CA LYS A 82 -0.08 -0.83 -0.16
C LYS A 82 0.63 0.31 0.57
N CYS A 83 0.12 0.64 1.76
CA CYS A 83 0.69 1.68 2.63
C CYS A 83 2.06 1.27 3.19
N CYS A 84 3.02 2.20 3.21
CA CYS A 84 4.36 1.97 3.78
C CYS A 84 4.36 1.85 5.32
N TYR A 85 3.36 2.41 6.00
CA TYR A 85 3.28 2.39 7.47
C TYR A 85 2.53 1.16 8.00
N CYS A 86 1.38 0.84 7.41
CA CYS A 86 0.49 -0.21 7.92
C CYS A 86 0.35 -1.42 7.00
N TYR A 87 1.00 -1.41 5.82
CA TYR A 87 0.97 -2.48 4.82
C TYR A 87 -0.43 -2.83 4.27
N ALA A 88 -1.46 -2.05 4.60
CA ALA A 88 -2.80 -2.23 4.06
C ALA A 88 -2.83 -1.89 2.56
N LYS A 89 -3.43 -2.76 1.75
CA LYS A 89 -3.59 -2.54 0.30
C LYS A 89 -4.41 -1.29 0.00
N PHE A 90 -4.00 -0.57 -1.02
CA PHE A 90 -4.78 0.53 -1.58
C PHE A 90 -5.86 -0.01 -2.51
N THR A 91 -7.09 0.41 -2.26
CA THR A 91 -8.27 -0.01 -3.00
C THR A 91 -9.16 1.19 -3.34
N SER A 92 -10.23 0.96 -4.09
CA SER A 92 -11.26 1.99 -4.34
C SER A 92 -11.83 2.62 -3.05
N VAL A 93 -11.82 1.86 -1.95
CA VAL A 93 -12.26 2.32 -0.61
C VAL A 93 -11.09 2.91 0.16
N ASN A 94 -9.97 2.17 0.29
CA ASN A 94 -8.77 2.59 1.00
C ASN A 94 -7.78 3.29 0.06
N LYS A 95 -7.85 4.62 -0.05
CA LYS A 95 -7.08 5.39 -1.03
C LYS A 95 -5.72 5.82 -0.47
N PRO A 96 -4.66 5.90 -1.30
CA PRO A 96 -3.37 6.41 -0.87
C PRO A 96 -3.37 7.92 -0.62
N THR A 97 -2.71 8.32 0.46
CA THR A 97 -2.26 9.70 0.70
C THR A 97 -0.82 9.83 0.21
N LEU A 98 -0.47 10.99 -0.36
CA LEU A 98 0.94 11.36 -0.56
C LEU A 98 1.22 12.40 0.50
N GLU A 99 2.00 12.02 1.50
CA GLU A 99 2.40 12.89 2.59
C GLU A 99 3.86 13.29 2.40
N ARG A 100 4.20 14.47 2.94
CA ARG A 100 5.55 14.99 2.93
C ARG A 100 6.33 14.36 4.09
N ILE A 101 7.57 13.97 3.83
CA ILE A 101 8.51 13.52 4.85
C ILE A 101 9.01 14.73 5.66
N ASP A 102 9.43 15.81 4.99
CA ASP A 102 9.74 17.09 5.63
C ASP A 102 8.60 18.10 5.43
N ASN A 103 8.03 18.55 6.55
CA ASN A 103 6.94 19.52 6.57
C ASN A 103 7.36 20.95 6.19
N ASN A 104 8.65 21.25 6.16
CA ASN A 104 9.18 22.54 5.73
C ASN A 104 9.37 22.63 4.21
N ILE A 105 9.49 21.48 3.54
CA ILE A 105 9.61 21.37 2.10
C ILE A 105 8.21 21.22 1.48
N ALA A 106 8.02 21.72 0.27
CA ALA A 106 6.77 21.62 -0.47
C ALA A 106 6.51 20.19 -0.98
N HIS A 107 5.37 19.94 -1.63
CA HIS A 107 5.07 18.63 -2.19
C HIS A 107 5.86 18.38 -3.49
N THR A 108 7.14 18.03 -3.36
CA THR A 108 8.05 17.66 -4.46
C THR A 108 8.12 16.15 -4.62
N LYS A 109 8.65 15.62 -5.74
CA LYS A 109 8.78 14.16 -5.95
C LYS A 109 9.67 13.45 -4.92
N ASP A 110 10.69 14.15 -4.42
CA ASP A 110 11.71 13.60 -3.52
C ASP A 110 11.36 13.76 -2.02
N ASN A 111 10.26 14.46 -1.69
CA ASN A 111 9.87 14.83 -0.32
C ASN A 111 8.56 14.17 0.08
#